data_AF-A0AAN5CT94-F1
#
_entry.id   AF-A0AAN5CT94-F1
#
_cell.length_a   1.000
_cell.length_b   1.000
_cell.length_c   1.000
_cell.angle_alpha   90.00
_cell.angle_beta   90.00
_cell.angle_gamma   90.00
#
_symmetry.space_group_name_H-M   'P 1'
#
loop_
_entity.id
_entity.type
_entity.pdbx_description
1 polymer ?
#
loop_
_entity_poly.entity_id
_entity_poly.type
_entity_poly.pdbx_seq_one_letter_code
_entity_poly.pdbx_strand_id
1 'polypeptide(L)'
;FRFAECRELFLISVGMVCAIICGMALPMLSFILGKIASLYILYKEPIGNTDFLNASLDYSFFLLGSGVICYAAAFIENLALSTASERITTRIKIVFITAVLGQDSNFLDATTAGAL
;
A
#
# COMPACT_ATOMS: atom_id res chain seq x y z
N PHE A 1 0.24 11.71 -16.98
CA PHE A 1 -1.20 11.38 -17.11
C PHE A 1 -1.76 11.34 -18.54
N ARG A 2 -1.03 11.78 -19.59
CA ARG A 2 -1.53 11.80 -20.98
C ARG A 2 -1.62 10.43 -21.68
N PHE A 3 -1.16 9.35 -21.04
CA PHE A 3 -1.16 7.97 -21.58
C PHE A 3 -1.80 6.94 -20.65
N ALA A 4 -2.40 7.38 -19.53
CA ALA A 4 -3.10 6.47 -18.63
C ALA A 4 -4.57 6.40 -19.06
N GLU A 5 -5.03 5.23 -19.47
CA GLU A 5 -6.46 5.02 -19.75
C GLU A 5 -7.25 5.19 -18.44
N CYS A 6 -8.51 5.64 -18.51
CA CYS A 6 -9.35 5.89 -17.33
C CYS A 6 -9.39 4.69 -16.35
N ARG A 7 -9.22 3.48 -16.88
CA ARG A 7 -9.18 2.22 -16.11
C ARG A 7 -7.93 2.07 -15.26
N GLU A 8 -6.77 2.54 -15.71
CA GLU A 8 -5.53 2.53 -14.92
C GLU A 8 -5.56 3.64 -13.87
N LEU A 9 -6.09 4.80 -14.23
CA LEU A 9 -6.26 5.91 -13.29
C LEU A 9 -7.19 5.51 -12.14
N PHE A 10 -8.27 4.79 -12.45
CA PHE A 10 -9.16 4.21 -11.45
C PHE A 10 -8.42 3.20 -10.56
N LEU A 11 -7.66 2.27 -11.14
CA LEU A 11 -6.87 1.27 -10.39
C LEU A 11 -5.87 1.94 -9.43
N ILE A 12 -5.16 2.96 -9.90
CA ILE A 12 -4.20 3.73 -9.10
C ILE A 12 -4.92 4.50 -8.00
N SER A 13 -6.08 5.10 -8.28
CA SER A 13 -6.85 5.83 -7.26
C SER A 13 -7.34 4.92 -6.14
N VAL A 14 -7.81 3.71 -6.47
CA VAL A 14 -8.22 2.70 -5.49
C VAL A 14 -7.00 2.23 -4.67
N GLY A 15 -5.87 1.97 -5.33
CA GLY A 15 -4.61 1.63 -4.66
C GLY A 15 -4.16 2.71 -3.69
N MET A 16 -4.23 3.99 -4.07
CA MET A 16 -3.87 5.12 -3.22
C MET A 16 -4.76 5.22 -1.97
N VAL A 17 -6.06 4.97 -2.09
CA VAL A 17 -6.96 4.94 -0.93
C VAL A 17 -6.60 3.80 0.01
N CYS A 18 -6.32 2.61 -0.52
CA CYS A 18 -5.85 1.47 0.28
C CYS A 18 -4.49 1.76 0.96
N ALA A 19 -3.57 2.43 0.27
CA ALA A 19 -2.28 2.84 0.81
C ALA A 19 -2.40 3.77 2.02
N ILE A 20 -3.34 4.71 1.97
CA ILE A 20 -3.62 5.61 3.11
C ILE A 20 -4.12 4.80 4.31
N ILE A 21 -5.04 3.84 4.08
CA ILE A 21 -5.57 2.97 5.13
C ILE A 21 -4.45 2.12 5.75
N CYS A 22 -3.57 1.54 4.93
CA CYS A 22 -2.41 0.79 5.40
C CYS A 22 -1.41 1.69 6.15
N GLY A 23 -1.20 2.93 5.72
CA GLY A 23 -0.36 3.91 6.43
C GLY A 23 -0.88 4.22 7.84
N MET A 24 -2.20 4.16 8.04
CA MET A 24 -2.84 4.35 9.35
C MET A 24 -2.75 3.12 10.27
N ALA A 25 -2.22 1.99 9.81
CA ALA A 25 -2.13 0.77 10.61
C ALA A 25 -1.21 0.93 11.84
N LEU A 26 -0.08 1.62 11.68
CA LEU A 26 0.87 1.92 12.78
C LEU A 26 0.24 2.76 13.90
N PRO A 27 -0.38 3.92 13.63
CA PRO A 27 -1.03 4.71 14.68
C PRO A 27 -2.23 3.98 15.32
N MET A 28 -2.99 3.19 14.54
CA MET A 28 -4.04 2.31 15.07
C MET A 28 -3.49 1.30 16.08
N LEU A 29 -2.40 0.61 15.72
CA LEU A 29 -1.74 -0.36 16.60
C LEU A 29 -1.26 0.30 17.89
N SER A 30 -0.60 1.46 17.80
CA SER A 30 -0.15 2.22 18.97
C SER A 30 -1.32 2.63 19.87
N PHE A 31 -2.46 3.02 19.29
CA PHE A 31 -3.65 3.38 20.06
C PHE A 31 -4.22 2.18 20.85
N ILE A 32 -4.36 1.02 20.21
CA ILE A 32 -4.87 -0.20 20.85
C ILE A 32 -3.94 -0.67 21.96
N LEU A 33 -2.63 -0.68 21.71
CA LEU A 33 -1.62 -1.03 22.72
C LEU A 33 -1.69 -0.08 23.92
N GLY A 34 -1.88 1.22 23.69
CA GLY A 34 -2.07 2.20 24.75
C GLY A 34 -3.32 1.93 25.61
N LYS A 35 -4.43 1.50 24.99
CA LYS A 35 -5.64 1.10 25.70
C LYS A 35 -5.41 -0.14 26.57
N ILE A 36 -4.76 -1.16 26.03
CA ILE A 36 -4.41 -2.36 26.78
C ILE A 36 -3.53 -1.98 27.97
N ALA A 37 -2.46 -1.21 27.76
CA ALA A 37 -1.59 -0.75 28.84
C ALA A 37 -2.35 0.02 29.93
N SER A 38 -3.29 0.88 29.55
CA SER A 38 -4.13 1.61 30.51
C SER A 38 -5.03 0.69 31.34
N LEU A 39 -5.53 -0.42 30.78
CA LEU A 39 -6.30 -1.41 31.54
C LEU A 39 -5.42 -2.11 32.57
N TYR A 40 -4.20 -2.50 32.19
CA TYR A 40 -3.25 -3.12 33.13
C TYR A 40 -2.89 -2.20 34.29
N ILE A 41 -2.85 -0.88 34.08
CA ILE A 41 -2.59 0.10 35.14
C ILE A 41 -3.83 0.29 36.04
N LEU A 42 -5.04 0.27 35.47
CA LEU A 42 -6.29 0.51 36.20
C LEU A 42 -6.69 -0.68 37.09
N TYR A 43 -6.48 -1.91 36.61
CA TYR A 43 -6.83 -3.13 37.34
C TYR A 43 -5.62 -3.67 38.11
N LYS A 44 -5.47 -3.21 39.36
CA LYS A 44 -4.33 -3.54 40.25
C LYS A 44 -4.31 -5.01 40.71
N GLU A 45 -5.46 -5.70 40.68
CA GLU A 45 -5.63 -7.12 41.02
C GLU A 45 -6.29 -7.88 39.84
N PRO A 46 -5.51 -8.39 38.88
CA PRO A 46 -6.04 -9.03 37.67
C PRO A 46 -6.49 -10.49 37.89
N ILE A 47 -6.21 -11.08 39.05
CA ILE A 47 -6.43 -12.50 39.31
C ILE A 47 -7.86 -12.71 39.82
N GLY A 48 -8.70 -13.36 39.00
CA GLY A 48 -10.09 -13.68 39.34
C GLY A 48 -11.12 -12.62 38.94
N ASN A 49 -10.70 -11.52 38.31
CA ASN A 49 -11.62 -10.49 37.81
C ASN A 49 -12.08 -10.79 36.38
N THR A 50 -13.34 -11.18 36.22
CA THR A 50 -13.96 -11.49 34.93
C THR A 50 -14.09 -10.27 34.02
N ASP A 51 -14.22 -9.06 34.61
CA ASP A 51 -14.33 -7.81 33.86
C ASP A 51 -13.02 -7.46 33.13
N PHE A 52 -11.88 -7.69 33.79
CA PHE A 52 -10.56 -7.49 33.17
C PHE A 52 -10.31 -8.46 32.01
N LEU A 53 -10.70 -9.73 32.20
CA LEU A 53 -10.57 -10.76 31.17
C LEU A 53 -11.44 -10.43 29.95
N ASN A 54 -12.71 -10.08 30.16
CA ASN A 54 -13.62 -9.72 29.07
C ASN A 54 -13.16 -8.47 28.32
N ALA A 55 -12.73 -7.43 29.03
CA ALA A 55 -12.20 -6.23 28.40
C ALA A 55 -10.93 -6.53 27.57
N SER A 56 -9.99 -7.30 28.12
CA SER A 56 -8.75 -7.67 27.42
C SER A 56 -9.01 -8.53 26.18
N LEU A 57 -9.99 -9.43 26.23
CA LEU A 57 -10.41 -10.23 25.08
C LEU A 57 -11.05 -9.35 23.99
N ASP A 58 -11.89 -8.39 24.36
CA ASP A 58 -12.54 -7.49 23.41
C ASP A 58 -11.53 -6.66 22.60
N TYR A 59 -10.54 -6.05 23.28
CA TYR A 59 -9.45 -5.36 22.59
C TYR A 59 -8.58 -6.29 21.73
N SER A 60 -8.41 -7.55 22.14
CA SER A 60 -7.66 -8.54 21.36
C SER A 60 -8.40 -8.93 20.07
N PHE A 61 -9.73 -9.10 20.13
CA PHE A 61 -10.54 -9.34 18.95
C PHE A 61 -10.57 -8.12 18.02
N PHE A 62 -10.65 -6.91 18.57
CA PHE A 62 -10.57 -5.68 17.78
C PHE A 62 -9.25 -5.55 17.03
N LEU A 63 -8.13 -5.87 17.70
CA LEU A 63 -6.80 -5.89 17.09
C LEU A 63 -6.76 -6.90 15.93
N LEU A 64 -7.23 -8.13 16.16
CA LEU A 64 -7.26 -9.17 15.15
C LEU A 64 -8.12 -8.76 13.94
N GLY A 65 -9.31 -8.22 14.17
CA GLY A 65 -10.19 -7.72 13.11
C GLY A 65 -9.54 -6.61 12.27
N SER A 66 -8.93 -5.61 12.93
CA SER A 66 -8.22 -4.52 12.25
C SER A 66 -7.03 -5.03 11.42
N GLY A 67 -6.31 -6.05 11.92
CA GLY A 67 -5.20 -6.69 11.21
C GLY A 67 -5.63 -7.40 9.94
N VAL A 68 -6.74 -8.14 9.98
CA VAL A 68 -7.30 -8.82 8.79
C VAL A 68 -7.72 -7.81 7.72
N ILE A 69 -8.38 -6.71 8.13
CA ILE A 69 -8.79 -5.64 7.20
C ILE A 69 -7.56 -4.98 6.58
N CYS A 70 -6.55 -4.66 7.40
CA CYS A 70 -5.30 -4.07 6.91
C CYS A 70 -4.57 -5.01 5.94
N TYR A 71 -4.54 -6.31 6.21
CA TYR A 71 -3.94 -7.30 5.33
C TYR A 71 -4.64 -7.36 3.96
N ALA A 72 -5.98 -7.40 3.97
CA ALA A 72 -6.76 -7.40 2.74
C ALA A 72 -6.55 -6.11 1.93
N ALA A 73 -6.54 -4.95 2.60
CA ALA A 73 -6.27 -3.66 1.96
C ALA A 73 -4.87 -3.61 1.34
N ALA A 74 -3.84 -4.06 2.07
CA ALA A 74 -2.47 -4.12 1.58
C ALA A 74 -2.34 -5.05 0.36
N PHE A 75 -3.05 -6.18 0.38
CA PHE A 75 -3.03 -7.12 -0.73
C PHE A 75 -3.63 -6.50 -2.01
N ILE A 76 -4.79 -5.84 -1.88
CA ILE A 76 -5.44 -5.16 -3.01
C ILE A 76 -4.58 -4.01 -3.53
N GLU A 77 -4.00 -3.21 -2.64
CA GLU A 77 -3.08 -2.13 -3.00
C GLU A 77 -1.90 -2.65 -3.82
N ASN A 78 -1.20 -3.68 -3.32
CA ASN A 78 -0.02 -4.23 -3.98
C ASN A 78 -0.37 -4.80 -5.37
N LEU A 79 -1.48 -5.52 -5.49
CA LEU A 79 -1.94 -6.04 -6.78
C LEU A 79 -2.29 -4.91 -7.76
N ALA A 80 -3.02 -3.89 -7.31
CA ALA A 80 -3.45 -2.78 -8.15
C ALA A 80 -2.25 -1.96 -8.63
N LEU A 81 -1.32 -1.63 -7.73
CA LEU A 81 -0.17 -0.79 -8.03
C LEU A 81 0.86 -1.53 -8.89
N SER A 82 1.10 -2.82 -8.62
CA SER A 82 1.98 -3.66 -9.45
C SER A 82 1.47 -3.79 -10.88
N THR A 83 0.18 -4.14 -11.04
CA THR A 83 -0.44 -4.25 -12.37
C THR A 83 -0.41 -2.93 -13.13
N ALA A 84 -0.67 -1.81 -12.46
CA ALA A 84 -0.60 -0.49 -13.07
C ALA A 84 0.84 -0.14 -13.50
N SER A 85 1.83 -0.44 -12.66
CA SER A 85 3.25 -0.20 -12.94
C SER A 85 3.75 -0.98 -14.17
N GLU A 86 3.36 -2.25 -14.30
CA GLU A 86 3.72 -3.08 -15.47
C GLU A 86 3.18 -2.51 -16.78
N ARG A 87 1.90 -2.10 -16.79
CA ARG A 87 1.25 -1.53 -17.98
C ARG A 87 1.88 -0.20 -18.38
N ILE A 88 2.11 0.68 -17.41
CA ILE A 88 2.76 1.98 -17.65
C ILE A 88 4.18 1.76 -18.19
N THR A 89 4.96 0.89 -17.57
CA THR A 89 6.34 0.56 -18.00
C THR A 89 6.36 0.03 -19.43
N THR A 90 5.43 -0.85 -19.78
CA THR A 90 5.33 -1.43 -21.12
C THR A 90 5.03 -0.36 -22.17
N ARG A 91 4.08 0.55 -21.90
CA ARG A 91 3.78 1.68 -22.80
C ARG A 91 4.97 2.61 -22.98
N ILE A 92 5.67 2.95 -21.88
CA ILE A 92 6.86 3.80 -21.93
C ILE A 92 7.94 3.16 -22.80
N LYS A 93 8.20 1.86 -22.65
CA LYS A 93 9.16 1.12 -23.48
C LYS A 93 8.80 1.18 -24.96
N ILE A 94 7.54 1.00 -25.32
CA ILE A 94 7.08 1.07 -26.72
C ILE A 94 7.31 2.47 -27.28
N VAL A 95 6.84 3.51 -26.58
CA VAL A 95 7.00 4.91 -27.03
C VAL A 95 8.48 5.28 -27.16
N PHE A 96 9.32 4.85 -26.22
CA PHE A 96 10.75 5.07 -26.26
C PHE A 96 11.39 4.42 -27.50
N ILE A 97 11.12 3.12 -27.74
CA ILE A 97 11.66 2.41 -28.91
C ILE A 97 11.19 3.06 -30.22
N THR A 98 9.90 3.41 -30.31
CA THR A 98 9.37 4.10 -31.49
C THR A 98 10.02 5.46 -31.72
N ALA A 99 10.27 6.22 -30.64
CA ALA A 99 10.93 7.52 -30.74
C ALA A 99 12.41 7.39 -31.17
N VAL A 100 13.13 6.41 -30.62
CA VAL A 100 14.53 6.14 -30.97
C VAL A 100 14.67 5.68 -32.43
N LEU A 101 13.78 4.79 -32.90
CA LEU A 101 13.79 4.32 -34.29
C LEU A 101 13.33 5.37 -35.31
N GLY A 102 12.54 6.36 -34.88
CA GLY A 102 12.05 7.45 -35.73
C GLY A 102 13.02 8.63 -35.86
N GLN A 103 14.20 8.56 -35.23
CA GLN A 103 15.17 9.66 -35.22
C GLN A 103 16.08 9.64 -36.45
N ASP A 104 16.54 10.81 -36.90
CA ASP A 104 17.38 10.94 -38.10
C ASP A 104 18.69 10.15 -37.99
N SER A 105 19.14 9.57 -39.11
CA SER A 105 20.37 8.77 -39.18
C SER A 105 21.62 9.53 -38.72
N ASN A 106 21.69 10.84 -38.98
CA ASN A 106 22.80 11.69 -38.51
C ASN A 106 22.83 11.83 -36.98
N PHE A 107 21.68 11.82 -36.31
CA PHE A 107 21.64 11.86 -34.84
C PHE A 107 22.01 10.50 -34.25
N LEU A 108 21.54 9.42 -34.86
CA LEU A 108 21.87 8.05 -34.47
C LEU A 108 23.37 7.77 -34.61
N ASP A 109 23.99 8.19 -35.72
CA ASP A 109 25.44 8.03 -35.94
C ASP A 109 26.28 8.93 -35.01
N ALA A 110 25.79 10.12 -34.65
CA ALA A 110 26.46 11.00 -33.69
C ALA A 110 26.40 10.45 -32.25
N THR A 111 25.48 9.53 -31.95
CA THR A 111 25.31 8.96 -30.62
C THR A 111 26.09 7.65 -30.51
N THR A 112 27.09 7.58 -29.63
CA THR A 112 27.94 6.39 -29.47
C THR A 112 27.14 5.16 -29.04
N ALA A 113 27.38 4.01 -29.68
CA ALA A 113 26.73 2.74 -29.35
C ALA A 113 26.96 2.37 -27.87
N GLY A 114 25.88 2.31 -27.09
CA GLY A 114 25.89 2.01 -25.65
C GLY A 114 25.62 3.18 -24.71
N ALA A 115 25.41 4.39 -25.24
CA ALA A 115 25.07 5.59 -24.45
C ALA A 115 23.56 5.86 -24.29
N LEU A 116 22.70 5.07 -24.95
CA LEU A 116 21.23 5.18 -24.93
C LEU A 116 20.57 4.03 -24.18
#